data_AF-A0A378KY77-F1
#
_entry.id   AF-A0A378KY77-F1
#
_cell.length_a   1.000
_cell.length_b   1.000
_cell.length_c   1.000
_cell.angle_alpha   90.00
_cell.angle_beta   90.00
_cell.angle_gamma   90.00
#
_symmetry.space_group_name_H-M   'P 1'
#
loop_
_entity.id
_entity.type
_entity.pdbx_description
1 polymer ?
#
loop_
_entity_poly.entity_id
_entity_poly.type
_entity_poly.pdbx_seq_one_letter_code
_entity_poly.pdbx_strand_id
1 'polypeptide(L)'
;MRSISRLLLILIFIPLLAACISSAYNLHEGIQSFKAQDYRRAFIRLKPEAAKGQPDAQYAIGYMYYYGQGVVEDRKKAWYWINMAAEAGQPDAVVATKILERGSLEKKKIFQSKKLQNYPVEKILF
;
A
#
# COMPACT_ATOMS: atom_id res chain seq x y z
N MET A 1 27.30 32.74 -33.40
CA MET A 1 26.26 32.81 -32.33
C MET A 1 25.24 31.66 -32.35
N ARG A 2 25.44 30.55 -33.07
CA ARG A 2 24.48 29.40 -33.11
C ARG A 2 24.81 28.24 -32.15
N SER A 3 26.00 28.21 -31.56
CA SER A 3 26.46 27.11 -30.68
C SER A 3 25.94 27.21 -29.24
N ILE A 4 25.75 28.43 -28.72
CA ILE A 4 25.28 28.66 -27.33
C ILE A 4 23.82 28.22 -27.15
N SER A 5 22.98 28.38 -28.17
CA SER A 5 21.57 27.94 -28.16
C SER A 5 21.40 26.42 -28.09
N ARG A 6 22.31 25.64 -28.71
CA ARG A 6 22.30 24.17 -28.62
C ARG A 6 22.79 23.65 -27.26
N LEU A 7 23.73 24.35 -26.63
CA LEU A 7 24.24 23.98 -25.31
C LEU A 7 23.21 24.26 -24.19
N LEU A 8 22.45 25.36 -24.30
CA LEU A 8 21.37 25.71 -23.38
C LEU A 8 20.22 24.70 -23.41
N LEU A 9 19.87 24.14 -24.57
CA LEU A 9 18.82 23.12 -24.68
C LEU A 9 19.20 21.78 -24.01
N ILE A 10 20.48 21.39 -24.04
CA ILE A 10 20.97 20.16 -23.40
C ILE A 10 20.95 20.30 -21.87
N LEU A 11 21.35 21.47 -21.35
CA LEU A 11 21.33 21.77 -19.91
C LEU A 11 19.92 21.77 -19.29
N ILE A 12 18.88 22.08 -20.08
CA ILE A 12 17.48 22.05 -19.65
C ILE A 12 16.89 20.63 -19.71
N PHE A 13 17.41 19.74 -20.57
CA PHE A 13 16.94 18.35 -20.72
C PHE A 13 17.58 17.34 -19.76
N ILE A 14 18.83 17.55 -19.32
CA ILE A 14 19.55 16.68 -18.38
C ILE A 14 18.83 16.48 -17.02
N PRO A 15 18.25 17.52 -16.36
CA PRO A 15 17.61 17.32 -15.06
C PRO A 15 16.31 16.50 -15.12
N LEU A 16 15.60 16.51 -16.25
CA LEU A 16 14.34 15.76 -16.42
C LEU A 16 14.59 14.24 -16.44
N LEU A 17 15.69 13.81 -17.07
CA LEU A 17 16.11 12.41 -17.08
C LEU A 17 16.61 11.95 -15.70
N ALA A 18 17.35 12.80 -14.98
CA ALA A 18 17.86 12.48 -13.64
C ALA A 18 16.73 12.24 -12.60
N ALA A 19 15.65 13.02 -12.68
CA ALA A 19 14.50 12.85 -11.78
C ALA A 19 13.76 11.51 -12.00
N CYS A 20 13.58 11.08 -13.25
CA CYS A 20 12.99 9.77 -13.58
C CYS A 20 13.86 8.59 -13.13
N ILE A 21 15.19 8.73 -13.24
CA ILE A 21 16.13 7.70 -12.77
C ILE A 21 16.03 7.54 -11.24
N SER A 22 15.87 8.63 -10.50
CA SER A 22 15.73 8.58 -9.03
C SER A 22 14.45 7.86 -8.57
N SER A 23 13.32 8.04 -9.26
CA SER A 23 12.08 7.32 -8.90
C SER A 23 12.19 5.81 -9.09
N ALA A 24 12.76 5.36 -10.21
CA ALA A 24 12.97 3.94 -10.46
C ALA A 24 13.93 3.32 -9.44
N TYR A 25 14.96 4.07 -9.04
CA TYR A 25 15.91 3.64 -8.00
C TYR A 25 15.25 3.44 -6.64
N ASN A 26 14.42 4.39 -6.18
CA ASN A 26 13.76 4.31 -4.88
C ASN A 26 12.80 3.12 -4.77
N LEU A 27 12.05 2.82 -5.83
CA LEU A 27 11.16 1.66 -5.85
C LEU A 27 11.96 0.35 -5.71
N HIS A 28 13.02 0.20 -6.49
CA HIS A 28 13.84 -1.00 -6.47
C HIS A 28 14.52 -1.22 -5.10
N GLU A 29 15.16 -0.19 -4.55
CA GLU A 29 15.78 -0.24 -3.21
C GLU A 29 14.74 -0.55 -2.13
N GLY A 30 13.56 0.06 -2.24
CA GLY A 30 12.45 -0.17 -1.31
C GLY A 30 11.98 -1.62 -1.33
N ILE A 31 11.80 -2.22 -2.52
CA ILE A 31 11.38 -3.62 -2.67
C ILE A 31 12.48 -4.57 -2.21
N GLN A 32 13.76 -4.27 -2.47
CA GLN A 32 14.86 -5.06 -1.93
C GLN A 32 14.89 -5.02 -0.40
N SER A 33 14.76 -3.84 0.18
CA SER A 33 14.71 -3.67 1.65
C SER A 33 13.54 -4.44 2.25
N PHE A 34 12.38 -4.42 1.59
CA PHE A 34 11.20 -5.20 2.00
C PHE A 34 11.48 -6.71 2.00
N LYS A 35 12.10 -7.22 0.93
CA LYS A 35 12.50 -8.64 0.82
C LYS A 35 13.55 -9.02 1.85
N ALA A 36 14.45 -8.11 2.18
CA ALA A 36 15.47 -8.26 3.22
C ALA A 36 14.92 -8.06 4.65
N GLN A 37 13.61 -7.85 4.81
CA GLN A 37 12.95 -7.59 6.09
C GLN A 37 13.42 -6.30 6.81
N ASP A 38 14.12 -5.40 6.12
CA ASP A 38 14.39 -4.05 6.61
C ASP A 38 13.16 -3.18 6.35
N TYR A 39 12.12 -3.45 7.13
CA TYR A 39 10.81 -2.84 6.98
C TYR A 39 10.84 -1.33 7.23
N ARG A 40 11.73 -0.83 8.10
CA ARG A 40 11.82 0.62 8.33
C ARG A 40 12.34 1.34 7.09
N ARG A 41 13.43 0.85 6.49
CA ARG A 41 13.98 1.42 5.25
C ARG A 41 13.02 1.23 4.09
N ALA A 42 12.42 0.05 3.97
CA ALA A 42 11.41 -0.24 2.97
C ALA A 42 10.23 0.74 3.04
N PHE A 43 9.71 1.02 4.24
CA PHE A 43 8.58 1.92 4.39
C PHE A 43 8.90 3.32 3.86
N ILE A 44 10.06 3.86 4.25
CA ILE A 44 10.49 5.21 3.87
C ILE A 44 10.61 5.34 2.35
N ARG A 45 11.18 4.33 1.69
CA ARG A 45 11.39 4.33 0.23
C ARG A 45 10.12 4.04 -0.56
N LEU A 46 9.30 3.11 -0.10
CA LEU A 46 8.09 2.66 -0.81
C LEU A 46 6.91 3.59 -0.59
N LYS A 47 6.84 4.31 0.53
CA LYS A 47 5.67 5.15 0.85
C LYS A 47 5.39 6.24 -0.22
N PRO A 48 6.40 6.97 -0.71
CA PRO A 48 6.20 7.90 -1.83
C PRO A 48 5.81 7.20 -3.13
N GLU A 49 6.40 6.05 -3.44
CA GLU A 49 6.09 5.29 -4.67
C GLU A 49 4.66 4.72 -4.64
N ALA A 50 4.19 4.25 -3.48
CA ALA A 50 2.81 3.82 -3.28
C ALA A 50 1.83 4.98 -3.50
N ALA A 51 2.19 6.20 -3.06
CA ALA A 51 1.40 7.41 -3.30
C ALA A 51 1.36 7.81 -4.79
N LYS A 52 2.36 7.44 -5.58
CA LYS A 52 2.39 7.62 -7.05
C LYS A 52 1.59 6.57 -7.81
N GLY A 53 0.99 5.59 -7.13
CA GLY A 53 0.22 4.55 -7.80
C GLY A 53 0.98 3.27 -8.12
N GLN A 54 2.23 3.11 -7.66
CA GLN A 54 3.02 1.90 -7.96
C GLN A 54 2.43 0.68 -7.26
N PRO A 55 1.88 -0.33 -7.98
CA PRO A 55 1.09 -1.39 -7.36
C PRO A 55 1.89 -2.25 -6.38
N ASP A 56 3.15 -2.56 -6.71
CA ASP A 56 4.04 -3.32 -5.82
C ASP A 56 4.36 -2.57 -4.52
N ALA A 57 4.55 -1.25 -4.61
CA ALA A 57 4.77 -0.42 -3.43
C ALA A 57 3.50 -0.31 -2.58
N GLN A 58 2.33 -0.17 -3.21
CA GLN A 58 1.04 -0.16 -2.51
C GLN A 58 0.80 -1.48 -1.77
N TYR A 59 1.03 -2.62 -2.42
CA TYR A 59 0.93 -3.94 -1.78
C TYR A 59 1.88 -4.05 -0.59
N ALA A 60 3.16 -3.72 -0.76
CA ALA A 60 4.16 -3.80 0.30
C ALA A 60 3.81 -2.88 1.49
N ILE A 61 3.40 -1.63 1.25
CA ILE A 61 2.95 -0.72 2.32
C ILE A 61 1.72 -1.28 3.03
N GLY A 62 0.77 -1.86 2.29
CA GLY A 62 -0.41 -2.48 2.86
C GLY A 62 -0.07 -3.71 3.72
N TYR A 63 0.85 -4.55 3.26
CA TYR A 63 1.39 -5.68 4.02
C TYR A 63 2.02 -5.23 5.34
N MET A 64 2.84 -4.17 5.30
CA MET A 64 3.51 -3.64 6.49
C MET A 64 2.52 -3.08 7.51
N TYR A 65 1.48 -2.39 7.07
CA TYR A 65 0.38 -1.98 7.96
C TYR A 65 -0.42 -3.16 8.49
N TYR A 66 -0.58 -4.23 7.72
CA TYR A 66 -1.34 -5.42 8.15
C TYR A 66 -0.62 -6.17 9.27
N TYR A 67 0.71 -6.27 9.19
CA TYR A 67 1.52 -7.00 10.18
C TYR A 67 2.21 -6.11 11.21
N GLY A 68 2.07 -4.78 11.12
CA GLY A 68 2.78 -3.85 12.00
C GLY A 68 4.30 -3.89 11.83
N GLN A 69 4.78 -4.14 10.62
CA GLN A 69 6.21 -4.28 10.34
C GLN A 69 6.83 -2.94 9.95
N GLY A 70 7.72 -2.43 10.80
CA GLY A 70 8.35 -1.12 10.61
C GLY A 70 7.40 0.07 10.87
N VAL A 71 6.11 -0.19 11.09
CA VAL A 71 5.06 0.78 11.40
C VAL A 71 4.06 0.18 12.39
N VAL A 72 3.25 1.02 13.04
CA VAL A 72 2.15 0.55 13.88
C VAL A 72 1.11 -0.16 13.00
N GLU A 73 0.63 -1.32 13.46
CA GLU A 73 -0.42 -2.08 12.78
C GLU A 73 -1.68 -1.22 12.59
N ASP A 74 -2.19 -1.20 11.37
CA ASP A 74 -3.42 -0.49 11.01
C ASP A 74 -4.14 -1.23 9.89
N ARG A 75 -5.06 -2.12 10.27
CA ARG A 75 -5.82 -2.95 9.32
C ARG A 75 -6.65 -2.14 8.33
N LYS A 76 -7.09 -0.93 8.70
CA LYS A 76 -7.85 -0.06 7.81
C LYS A 76 -6.95 0.49 6.71
N LYS A 77 -5.75 0.98 7.07
CA LYS A 77 -4.75 1.41 6.08
C LYS A 77 -4.27 0.24 5.24
N ALA A 78 -4.05 -0.93 5.84
CA ALA A 78 -3.68 -2.13 5.11
C ALA A 78 -4.70 -2.45 3.99
N TRP A 79 -5.99 -2.48 4.34
CA TRP A 79 -7.07 -2.71 3.38
C TRP A 79 -7.09 -1.66 2.28
N TYR A 80 -6.95 -0.39 2.64
CA TYR A 80 -6.89 0.71 1.66
C TYR A 80 -5.77 0.50 0.63
N TRP A 81 -4.53 0.28 1.08
CA TRP A 81 -3.38 0.13 0.17
C TRP A 81 -3.42 -1.17 -0.63
N ILE A 82 -3.85 -2.28 -0.03
CA ILE A 82 -3.98 -3.57 -0.71
C ILE A 82 -5.07 -3.52 -1.78
N ASN A 83 -6.20 -2.86 -1.51
CA ASN A 83 -7.25 -2.71 -2.53
C ASN A 83 -6.78 -1.90 -3.72
N MET A 84 -6.11 -0.77 -3.50
CA MET A 84 -5.54 0.02 -4.61
C MET A 84 -4.61 -0.82 -5.48
N ALA A 85 -3.73 -1.62 -4.85
CA ALA A 85 -2.83 -2.51 -5.58
C ALA A 85 -3.61 -3.60 -6.36
N ALA A 86 -4.66 -4.16 -5.77
CA ALA A 86 -5.49 -5.18 -6.40
C ALA A 86 -6.30 -4.62 -7.58
N GLU A 87 -6.84 -3.41 -7.46
CA GLU A 87 -7.53 -2.69 -8.54
C GLU A 87 -6.58 -2.40 -9.71
N ALA A 88 -5.30 -2.15 -9.42
CA ALA A 88 -4.24 -2.01 -10.42
C ALA A 88 -3.70 -3.36 -10.96
N GLY A 89 -4.29 -4.49 -10.57
CA GLY A 89 -3.95 -5.82 -11.07
C GLY A 89 -2.73 -6.48 -10.43
N GLN A 90 -2.25 -5.98 -9.28
CA GLN A 90 -1.13 -6.60 -8.58
C GLN A 90 -1.56 -8.00 -8.05
N PRO A 91 -0.89 -9.10 -8.46
CA PRO A 91 -1.38 -10.46 -8.20
C PRO A 91 -1.48 -10.84 -6.72
N ASP A 92 -0.46 -10.50 -5.93
CA ASP A 92 -0.43 -10.80 -4.49
C ASP A 92 -1.50 -10.01 -3.74
N ALA A 93 -1.79 -8.79 -4.16
CA ALA A 93 -2.83 -7.94 -3.62
C ALA A 93 -4.21 -8.52 -3.91
N VAL A 94 -4.47 -8.99 -5.14
CA VAL A 94 -5.72 -9.67 -5.51
C VAL A 94 -5.95 -10.93 -4.67
N VAL A 95 -4.89 -11.64 -4.29
CA VAL A 95 -5.00 -12.77 -3.36
C VAL A 95 -5.23 -12.27 -1.93
N ALA A 96 -4.52 -11.23 -1.51
CA ALA A 96 -4.61 -10.68 -0.16
C ALA A 96 -6.00 -10.09 0.14
N THR A 97 -6.68 -9.45 -0.82
CA THR A 97 -8.04 -8.91 -0.62
C THR A 97 -9.01 -9.98 -0.14
N LYS A 98 -8.96 -11.19 -0.71
CA LYS A 98 -9.80 -12.33 -0.28
C LYS A 98 -9.59 -12.70 1.19
N ILE A 99 -8.34 -12.63 1.65
CA ILE A 99 -7.98 -12.91 3.06
C ILE A 99 -8.53 -11.80 3.96
N LEU A 100 -8.37 -10.54 3.55
CA LEU A 100 -8.88 -9.38 4.29
C LEU A 100 -10.41 -9.35 4.39
N GLU A 101 -11.10 -9.66 3.29
CA GLU A 101 -12.56 -9.70 3.23
C GLU A 101 -13.12 -10.80 4.12
N ARG A 102 -12.52 -12.00 4.10
CA ARG A 102 -12.93 -13.09 4.98
C ARG A 102 -12.84 -12.69 6.46
N GLY A 103 -11.74 -12.07 6.88
CA GLY A 103 -11.59 -11.58 8.25
C GLY A 103 -12.61 -10.50 8.62
N SER A 104 -12.94 -9.61 7.68
CA SER A 104 -13.97 -8.57 7.87
C SER A 104 -15.37 -9.17 8.06
N LEU A 105 -15.73 -10.17 7.25
CA LEU A 105 -17.02 -10.86 7.33
C LEU A 105 -17.17 -11.64 8.64
N GLU A 106 -16.13 -12.32 9.10
CA GLU A 106 -16.13 -13.04 10.38
C GLU A 106 -16.35 -12.08 11.56
N LYS A 107 -15.65 -10.93 11.57
CA LYS A 107 -15.83 -9.91 12.61
C LYS A 107 -17.25 -9.33 12.61
N LYS A 108 -17.86 -9.14 11.43
CA LYS A 108 -19.26 -8.69 11.28
C LYS A 108 -20.25 -9.74 11.81
N LYS A 109 -20.04 -11.02 11.51
CA LYS A 109 -20.87 -12.13 12.01
C LYS A 109 -20.80 -12.24 13.54
N ILE A 110 -19.59 -12.16 14.12
CA ILE A 110 -19.38 -12.20 15.57
C ILE A 110 -20.05 -10.99 16.25
N PHE A 111 -19.96 -9.80 15.65
CA PHE A 111 -20.61 -8.61 16.19
C PHE A 111 -22.15 -8.75 16.17
N GLN A 112 -22.71 -9.26 15.07
CA GLN A 112 -24.16 -9.52 14.98
C GLN A 112 -24.61 -10.63 15.94
N SER A 113 -23.86 -11.73 16.06
CA SER A 113 -24.21 -12.81 17.00
C SER A 113 -24.17 -12.34 18.45
N LYS A 114 -23.16 -11.54 18.83
CA LYS A 114 -23.07 -10.95 20.17
C LYS A 114 -24.20 -9.94 20.45
N LYS A 115 -24.65 -9.21 19.42
CA LYS A 115 -25.82 -8.33 19.53
C LYS A 115 -27.12 -9.12 19.73
N LEU A 116 -27.28 -10.26 19.05
CA LEU A 116 -28.46 -11.13 19.17
C LEU A 116 -28.49 -11.88 20.51
N GLN A 117 -27.34 -12.30 21.04
CA GLN A 117 -27.24 -12.94 22.36
C GLN A 117 -27.57 -11.97 23.51
N ASN A 118 -27.33 -10.67 23.31
CA ASN A 118 -27.62 -9.62 24.28
C ASN A 118 -28.96 -8.92 24.04
N TYR A 119 -29.84 -9.49 23.21
CA TYR A 119 -31.20 -8.97 23.03
C TYR A 119 -32.08 -9.44 24.19
N PRO A 120 -32.76 -8.53 24.92
CA PRO A 120 -33.60 -8.92 26.05
C PRO A 120 -34.77 -9.77 25.56
N VAL A 121 -34.82 -11.02 26.02
CA VAL A 121 -35.81 -12.04 25.62
C VAL A 121 -37.25 -11.61 25.99
N GLU A 122 -37.38 -10.68 26.93
CA GLU A 122 -38.66 -10.12 27.40
C GLU A 122 -39.43 -9.35 26.32
N LYS A 123 -38.80 -8.96 25.20
CA LYS A 123 -39.47 -8.27 24.08
C LYS A 123 -40.16 -9.18 23.07
N ILE A 124 -40.09 -10.51 23.23
CA ILE A 124 -40.61 -11.49 22.24
C ILE A 124 -41.99 -12.06 22.63
N LEU A 125 -42.53 -11.70 23.81
CA LEU A 125 -43.87 -12.12 24.25
C LEU A 125 -44.89 -10.99 24.07
N PHE A 126 -45.51 -10.91 22.90
CA PHE A 126 -46.85 -10.31 22.69
C PHE A 126 -47.57 -11.07 21.59
#